data_AF-A0A851WGY4-F1
#
_entry.id   AF-A0A851WGY4-F1
#
_cell.length_a   1.000
_cell.length_b   1.000
_cell.length_c   1.000
_cell.angle_alpha   90.00
_cell.angle_beta   90.00
_cell.angle_gamma   90.00
#
_symmetry.space_group_name_H-M   'P 1'
#
loop_
_entity.id
_entity.type
_entity.pdbx_description
1 polymer ?
#
loop_
_entity_poly.entity_id
_entity_poly.type
_entity_poly.pdbx_seq_one_letter_code
_entity_poly.pdbx_strand_id
1 'polypeptide(L)'
;VSKQVLEQVLRELQPLCTSEQQFLQEFFFRLGHDSVELQALEVKVSTVVPSQLIPDLCHGLVWFLRPEEATGQLLSEIFSCLEPELRAFLGICSKVHPLGCLQVLVTLSDSVFGTWGSPSAAPSSFLRTLLGNVLLLAKSNFNKCIGTMCKEIEEAKAPSRMRGGILPCVSRFQEFVAFSEEVFRTSRRWGELDKAQLRLASSVFSSIKGLSSANLRVNTDMVMMENFHHIHNFLCQKNIPCLEGKKREAKQRSREHMEKFVTTYLGQPLEGLNHFFEGVKARLAQGVKEEEVSFQLAYSKQELRKVIEKYPGKEVKRALETLYRKIHKHLSPEENLLPVVWQAMEQEFIRQYREFEELIQHCYAGSGIALDFTMEDLLSYFNSITVSN
;
A
#
# COMPACT_ATOMS: atom_id res chain seq x y z
N VAL A 1 -9.71 -11.08 -21.29
CA VAL A 1 -9.84 -12.50 -21.70
C VAL A 1 -10.25 -13.38 -20.53
N SER A 2 -9.43 -13.56 -19.48
CA SER A 2 -9.74 -14.51 -18.38
C SER A 2 -11.05 -14.22 -17.64
N LYS A 3 -11.36 -12.94 -17.37
CA LYS A 3 -12.67 -12.53 -16.82
C LYS A 3 -13.80 -12.99 -17.72
N GLN A 4 -13.88 -12.50 -18.97
CA GLN A 4 -14.92 -12.82 -19.96
C GLN A 4 -15.15 -14.32 -20.16
N VAL A 5 -14.08 -15.12 -20.18
CA VAL A 5 -14.18 -16.58 -20.31
C VAL A 5 -14.83 -17.18 -19.06
N LEU A 6 -14.40 -16.76 -17.86
CA LEU A 6 -15.01 -17.22 -16.60
C LEU A 6 -16.49 -16.82 -16.50
N GLU A 7 -16.82 -15.59 -16.89
CA GLU A 7 -18.20 -15.08 -16.95
C GLU A 7 -19.08 -15.98 -17.82
N GLN A 8 -18.59 -16.31 -19.02
CA GLN A 8 -19.31 -17.13 -19.97
C GLN A 8 -19.47 -18.57 -19.46
N VAL A 9 -18.41 -19.16 -18.91
CA VAL A 9 -18.48 -20.51 -18.31
C VAL A 9 -19.53 -20.56 -17.20
N LEU A 10 -19.54 -19.58 -16.29
CA LEU A 10 -20.51 -19.54 -15.19
C LEU A 10 -21.95 -19.34 -15.70
N ARG A 11 -22.13 -18.52 -16.74
CA ARG A 11 -23.44 -18.28 -17.37
C ARG A 11 -24.03 -19.54 -17.99
N GLU A 12 -23.21 -20.36 -18.65
CA GLU A 12 -23.67 -21.60 -19.30
C GLU A 12 -23.87 -22.75 -18.29
N LEU A 13 -23.07 -22.80 -17.22
CA LEU A 13 -23.20 -23.82 -16.18
C LEU A 13 -24.48 -23.69 -15.35
N GLN A 14 -24.93 -22.46 -15.10
CA GLN A 14 -26.11 -22.21 -14.28
C GLN A 14 -27.40 -22.87 -14.81
N PRO A 15 -27.83 -22.64 -16.06
CA PRO A 15 -29.04 -23.28 -16.59
C PRO A 15 -28.86 -24.80 -16.72
N LEU A 16 -27.67 -25.29 -17.08
CA LEU A 16 -27.39 -26.72 -17.22
C LEU A 16 -27.60 -27.47 -15.90
N CYS A 17 -26.91 -27.05 -14.83
CA CYS A 17 -27.03 -27.69 -13.52
C CYS A 17 -28.44 -27.52 -12.92
N THR A 18 -29.11 -26.40 -13.19
CA THR A 18 -30.47 -26.15 -12.69
C THR A 18 -31.50 -27.03 -13.39
N SER A 19 -31.40 -27.18 -14.72
CA SER A 19 -32.27 -28.07 -15.50
C SER A 19 -32.09 -29.52 -15.07
N GLU A 20 -30.85 -29.97 -14.88
CA GLU A 20 -30.58 -31.35 -14.47
C GLU A 20 -31.07 -31.63 -13.05
N GLN A 21 -30.86 -30.69 -12.11
CA GLN A 21 -31.38 -30.82 -10.76
C GLN A 21 -32.91 -30.90 -10.75
N GLN A 22 -33.59 -30.06 -11.54
CA GLN A 22 -35.05 -30.10 -11.69
C GLN A 22 -35.51 -31.42 -12.32
N PHE A 23 -34.84 -31.90 -13.36
CA PHE A 23 -35.16 -33.17 -14.00
C PHE A 23 -35.08 -34.34 -13.01
N LEU A 24 -33.99 -34.44 -12.25
CA LEU A 24 -33.83 -35.50 -11.25
C LEU A 24 -34.87 -35.41 -10.13
N GLN A 25 -35.20 -34.18 -9.71
CA GLN A 25 -36.24 -33.94 -8.70
C GLN A 25 -37.63 -34.38 -9.19
N GLU A 26 -38.00 -34.02 -10.41
CA GLU A 26 -39.28 -34.41 -11.02
C GLU A 26 -39.33 -35.91 -11.34
N PHE A 27 -38.28 -36.45 -11.96
CA PHE A 27 -38.25 -37.83 -12.45
C PHE A 27 -38.26 -38.86 -11.31
N PHE A 28 -37.43 -38.65 -10.28
CA PHE A 28 -37.30 -39.63 -9.20
C PHE A 28 -38.26 -39.39 -8.04
N PHE A 29 -38.67 -38.14 -7.76
CA PHE A 29 -39.43 -37.83 -6.55
C PHE A 29 -40.86 -37.40 -6.80
N ARG A 30 -41.20 -36.75 -7.94
CA ARG A 30 -42.62 -36.50 -8.26
C ARG A 30 -43.30 -37.73 -8.85
N LEU A 31 -42.67 -38.41 -9.81
CA LEU A 31 -43.25 -39.62 -10.42
C LEU A 31 -43.20 -40.84 -9.48
N GLY A 32 -42.26 -40.89 -8.53
CA GLY A 32 -42.17 -41.98 -7.55
C GLY A 32 -43.30 -41.98 -6.50
N HIS A 33 -43.78 -40.79 -6.12
CA HIS A 33 -44.85 -40.61 -5.12
C HIS A 33 -46.24 -41.06 -5.61
N ASP A 34 -46.46 -41.07 -6.93
CA ASP A 34 -47.72 -41.55 -7.55
C ASP A 34 -47.78 -43.08 -7.66
N SER A 35 -46.69 -43.80 -7.38
CA SER A 35 -46.72 -45.26 -7.33
C SER A 35 -47.28 -45.75 -5.98
N VAL A 36 -48.42 -46.43 -6.03
CA VAL A 36 -49.13 -46.99 -4.86
C VAL A 36 -48.25 -47.99 -4.07
N GLU A 37 -47.24 -48.58 -4.71
CA GLU A 37 -46.31 -49.54 -4.09
C GLU A 37 -45.31 -48.89 -3.12
N LEU A 38 -44.87 -47.65 -3.35
CA LEU A 38 -43.90 -46.96 -2.49
C LEU A 38 -44.55 -46.44 -1.19
N GLN A 39 -45.79 -45.94 -1.25
CA GLN A 39 -46.55 -45.55 -0.05
C GLN A 39 -46.83 -46.75 0.87
N ALA A 40 -47.03 -47.95 0.29
CA ALA A 40 -47.21 -49.19 1.06
C ALA A 40 -45.91 -49.68 1.72
N LEU A 41 -44.74 -49.37 1.16
CA LEU A 41 -43.43 -49.67 1.75
C LEU A 41 -43.08 -48.72 2.90
N GLU A 42 -43.38 -47.42 2.76
CA GLU A 42 -43.13 -46.39 3.78
C GLU A 42 -43.88 -46.68 5.09
N VAL A 43 -45.14 -47.15 4.98
CA VAL A 43 -45.98 -47.58 6.11
C VAL A 43 -45.44 -48.86 6.78
N LYS A 44 -44.90 -49.81 6.00
CA LYS A 44 -44.35 -51.07 6.52
C LYS A 44 -43.02 -50.87 7.27
N VAL A 45 -42.17 -49.95 6.82
CA VAL A 45 -40.88 -49.66 7.46
C VAL A 45 -41.07 -48.97 8.81
N SER A 46 -42.14 -48.18 8.98
CA SER A 46 -42.48 -47.55 10.26
C SER A 46 -43.02 -48.53 11.32
N THR A 47 -43.43 -49.74 10.93
CA THR A 47 -44.08 -50.71 11.83
C THR A 47 -43.29 -51.99 12.07
N VAL A 48 -42.35 -52.40 11.21
CA VAL A 48 -41.57 -53.64 11.42
C VAL A 48 -40.15 -53.49 10.86
N VAL A 49 -39.14 -53.41 11.74
CA VAL A 49 -37.94 -54.29 11.81
C VAL A 49 -36.86 -53.63 12.72
N PRO A 50 -36.35 -54.33 13.74
CA PRO A 50 -35.16 -53.96 14.51
C PRO A 50 -33.88 -54.28 13.73
N SER A 51 -32.83 -53.49 13.99
CA SER A 51 -31.47 -53.60 13.45
C SER A 51 -30.96 -55.04 13.29
N GLN A 52 -31.00 -55.60 12.07
CA GLN A 52 -30.02 -56.54 11.50
C GLN A 52 -30.56 -57.15 10.20
N LEU A 53 -29.74 -57.14 9.15
CA LEU A 53 -29.93 -57.71 7.81
C LEU A 53 -30.85 -56.92 6.86
N ILE A 54 -30.25 -56.05 6.05
CA ILE A 54 -30.28 -55.98 4.56
C ILE A 54 -29.59 -54.65 4.16
N PRO A 55 -28.33 -54.65 3.66
CA PRO A 55 -27.64 -53.42 3.27
C PRO A 55 -28.25 -52.72 2.04
N ASP A 56 -28.76 -53.47 1.07
CA ASP A 56 -29.15 -52.94 -0.25
C ASP A 56 -30.54 -52.29 -0.29
N LEU A 57 -31.48 -52.75 0.55
CA LEU A 57 -32.84 -52.20 0.63
C LEU A 57 -32.89 -50.85 1.38
N CYS A 58 -31.92 -50.62 2.27
CA CYS A 58 -31.78 -49.36 3.01
C CYS A 58 -31.36 -48.20 2.11
N HIS A 59 -30.56 -48.44 1.07
CA HIS A 59 -30.14 -47.40 0.13
C HIS A 59 -31.32 -46.82 -0.66
N GLY A 60 -32.23 -47.69 -1.13
CA GLY A 60 -33.42 -47.27 -1.86
C GLY A 60 -34.43 -46.49 -1.00
N LEU A 61 -34.59 -46.83 0.27
CA LEU A 61 -35.52 -46.14 1.18
C LEU A 61 -34.97 -44.81 1.70
N VAL A 62 -33.67 -44.74 2.01
CA VAL A 62 -33.00 -43.48 2.41
C VAL A 62 -33.03 -42.45 1.27
N TRP A 63 -32.98 -42.91 0.01
CA TRP A 63 -33.12 -42.09 -1.19
C TRP A 63 -34.43 -41.29 -1.19
N PHE A 64 -35.56 -41.94 -0.90
CA PHE A 64 -36.88 -41.30 -0.84
C PHE A 64 -37.09 -40.44 0.42
N LEU A 65 -36.47 -40.81 1.55
CA LEU A 65 -36.57 -40.07 2.81
C LEU A 65 -35.74 -38.77 2.82
N ARG A 66 -34.70 -38.67 1.97
CA ARG A 66 -33.86 -37.46 1.82
C ARG A 66 -33.63 -37.06 0.36
N PRO A 67 -34.67 -36.59 -0.36
CA PRO A 67 -34.62 -36.29 -1.78
C PRO A 67 -33.53 -35.31 -2.19
N GLU A 68 -33.27 -34.27 -1.39
CA GLU A 68 -32.28 -33.25 -1.69
C GLU A 68 -30.84 -33.77 -1.58
N GLU A 69 -30.53 -34.60 -0.58
CA GLU A 69 -29.20 -35.19 -0.39
C GLU A 69 -28.91 -36.22 -1.49
N ALA A 70 -29.89 -37.06 -1.80
CA ALA A 70 -29.87 -38.03 -2.90
C ALA A 70 -29.63 -37.37 -4.26
N THR A 71 -30.39 -36.32 -4.57
CA THR A 71 -30.22 -35.54 -5.81
C THR A 71 -28.82 -34.92 -5.89
N GLY A 72 -28.31 -34.38 -4.77
CA GLY A 72 -26.97 -33.80 -4.71
C GLY A 72 -25.85 -34.81 -4.96
N GLN A 73 -25.99 -36.05 -4.48
CA GLN A 73 -25.02 -37.12 -4.74
C GLN A 73 -24.98 -37.51 -6.21
N LEU A 74 -26.13 -37.72 -6.84
CA LEU A 74 -26.21 -38.08 -8.25
C LEU A 74 -25.69 -36.96 -9.16
N LEU A 75 -26.03 -35.70 -8.86
CA LEU A 75 -25.45 -34.55 -9.56
C LEU A 75 -23.94 -34.46 -9.39
N SER A 76 -23.40 -34.84 -8.23
CA SER A 76 -21.95 -34.88 -8.00
C SER A 76 -21.27 -35.97 -8.82
N GLU A 77 -21.95 -37.08 -9.13
CA GLU A 77 -21.44 -38.11 -10.04
C GLU A 77 -21.51 -37.66 -11.50
N ILE A 78 -22.67 -37.15 -11.94
CA ILE A 78 -22.89 -36.65 -13.31
C ILE A 78 -21.91 -35.51 -13.64
N PHE A 79 -21.72 -34.57 -12.72
CA PHE A 79 -20.83 -33.42 -12.87
C PHE A 79 -19.51 -33.58 -12.12
N SER A 80 -19.03 -34.82 -11.94
CA SER A 80 -17.81 -35.12 -11.17
C SER A 80 -16.54 -34.42 -11.69
N CYS A 81 -16.48 -34.11 -12.99
CA CYS A 81 -15.36 -33.37 -13.58
C CYS A 81 -15.41 -31.86 -13.36
N LEU A 82 -16.58 -31.30 -13.00
CA LEU A 82 -16.81 -29.86 -13.01
C LEU A 82 -15.95 -29.12 -11.97
N GLU A 83 -15.92 -29.62 -10.74
CA GLU A 83 -15.15 -29.01 -9.67
C GLU A 83 -13.62 -29.07 -9.93
N PRO A 84 -13.03 -30.22 -10.31
CA PRO A 84 -11.62 -30.29 -10.74
C PRO A 84 -11.25 -29.36 -11.89
N GLU A 85 -12.06 -29.30 -12.95
CA GLU A 85 -11.78 -28.47 -14.13
C GLU A 85 -11.84 -26.97 -13.81
N LEU A 86 -12.83 -26.54 -13.02
CA LEU A 86 -12.91 -25.16 -12.55
C LEU A 86 -11.68 -24.79 -11.70
N ARG A 87 -11.22 -25.69 -10.81
CA ARG A 87 -9.99 -25.46 -10.05
C ARG A 87 -8.77 -25.35 -10.95
N ALA A 88 -8.64 -26.22 -11.95
CA ALA A 88 -7.54 -26.18 -12.92
C ALA A 88 -7.55 -24.84 -13.68
N PHE A 89 -8.73 -24.39 -14.13
CA PHE A 89 -8.93 -23.12 -14.80
C PHE A 89 -8.52 -21.92 -13.93
N LEU A 90 -8.88 -21.91 -12.64
CA LEU A 90 -8.42 -20.87 -11.70
C LEU A 90 -6.89 -20.86 -11.55
N GLY A 91 -6.28 -22.05 -11.56
CA GLY A 91 -4.83 -22.22 -11.57
C GLY A 91 -4.17 -21.58 -12.78
N ILE A 92 -4.75 -21.74 -13.97
CA ILE A 92 -4.28 -21.12 -15.21
C ILE A 92 -4.44 -19.59 -15.14
N CYS A 93 -5.59 -19.09 -14.69
CA CYS A 93 -5.83 -17.65 -14.55
C CYS A 93 -4.78 -16.97 -13.65
N SER A 94 -4.37 -17.65 -12.58
CA SER A 94 -3.34 -17.16 -11.65
C SER A 94 -1.92 -17.19 -12.24
N LYS A 95 -1.64 -18.07 -13.21
CA LYS A 95 -0.33 -18.15 -13.90
C LYS A 95 -0.16 -17.10 -14.98
N VAL A 96 -1.24 -16.74 -15.68
CA VAL A 96 -1.20 -15.79 -16.81
C VAL A 96 -0.97 -14.35 -16.33
N HIS A 97 -1.59 -13.97 -15.22
CA HIS A 97 -1.44 -12.63 -14.66
C HIS A 97 -1.47 -12.70 -13.12
N PRO A 98 -0.45 -12.19 -12.41
CA PRO A 98 -0.39 -12.25 -10.94
C PRO A 98 -1.65 -11.69 -10.25
N LEU A 99 -2.18 -10.57 -10.76
CA LEU A 99 -3.39 -9.93 -10.24
C LEU A 99 -4.69 -10.55 -10.80
N GLY A 100 -4.61 -11.55 -11.67
CA GLY A 100 -5.78 -12.23 -12.24
C GLY A 100 -6.66 -12.88 -11.18
N CYS A 101 -6.10 -13.23 -10.02
CA CYS A 101 -6.85 -13.74 -8.88
C CYS A 101 -7.90 -12.76 -8.33
N LEU A 102 -7.71 -11.44 -8.47
CA LEU A 102 -8.71 -10.43 -8.09
C LEU A 102 -9.95 -10.52 -8.98
N GLN A 103 -9.73 -10.61 -10.31
CA GLN A 103 -10.82 -10.75 -11.28
C GLN A 103 -11.61 -12.02 -11.03
N VAL A 104 -10.92 -13.15 -10.83
CA VAL A 104 -11.52 -14.43 -10.46
C VAL A 104 -12.39 -14.30 -9.21
N LEU A 105 -11.86 -13.67 -8.15
CA LEU A 105 -12.53 -13.53 -6.86
C LEU A 105 -13.81 -12.68 -6.96
N VAL A 106 -13.79 -11.59 -7.72
CA VAL A 106 -14.98 -10.75 -7.95
C VAL A 106 -15.99 -11.46 -8.83
N THR A 107 -15.53 -12.14 -9.89
CA THR A 107 -16.41 -12.84 -10.83
C THR A 107 -17.17 -13.99 -10.16
N LEU A 108 -16.47 -14.86 -9.43
CA LEU A 108 -17.09 -15.92 -8.60
C LEU A 108 -17.87 -15.34 -7.42
N SER A 109 -17.45 -14.16 -6.97
CA SER A 109 -18.25 -13.21 -6.19
C SER A 109 -19.69 -13.15 -6.64
N ASP A 110 -19.79 -12.47 -7.76
CA ASP A 110 -21.04 -11.99 -8.26
C ASP A 110 -21.94 -13.14 -8.70
N SER A 111 -21.35 -14.24 -9.20
CA SER A 111 -22.09 -15.47 -9.55
C SER A 111 -22.72 -16.16 -8.35
N VAL A 112 -22.00 -16.31 -7.23
CA VAL A 112 -22.51 -17.05 -6.04
C VAL A 112 -23.62 -16.26 -5.33
N PHE A 113 -23.52 -14.94 -5.29
CA PHE A 113 -24.50 -14.08 -4.61
C PHE A 113 -25.61 -13.57 -5.54
N GLY A 114 -25.67 -14.03 -6.79
CA GLY A 114 -26.75 -13.71 -7.71
C GLY A 114 -26.81 -12.24 -8.13
N THR A 115 -25.67 -11.53 -8.13
CA THR A 115 -25.57 -10.17 -8.70
C THR A 115 -25.39 -10.19 -10.21
N TRP A 116 -25.41 -11.39 -10.82
CA TRP A 116 -25.35 -11.64 -12.25
C TRP A 116 -26.72 -11.96 -12.84
N GLY A 117 -27.18 -11.15 -13.79
CA GLY A 117 -28.34 -11.48 -14.63
C GLY A 117 -29.71 -11.19 -14.01
N SER A 118 -30.76 -11.44 -14.80
CA SER A 118 -32.18 -11.20 -14.48
C SER A 118 -32.60 -11.93 -13.18
N PRO A 119 -33.69 -11.53 -12.48
CA PRO A 119 -34.15 -12.15 -11.22
C PRO A 119 -34.60 -13.63 -11.33
N SER A 120 -34.26 -14.33 -12.42
CA SER A 120 -34.73 -15.68 -12.71
C SER A 120 -33.91 -16.71 -11.92
N ALA A 121 -34.57 -17.28 -10.91
CA ALA A 121 -34.21 -18.48 -10.14
C ALA A 121 -32.81 -18.51 -9.49
N ALA A 122 -32.80 -18.65 -8.16
CA ALA A 122 -31.57 -18.93 -7.42
C ALA A 122 -30.85 -20.17 -8.00
N PRO A 123 -29.50 -20.18 -8.06
CA PRO A 123 -28.80 -21.35 -8.57
C PRO A 123 -29.16 -22.59 -7.75
N SER A 124 -29.20 -23.73 -8.44
CA SER A 124 -29.43 -25.06 -7.86
C SER A 124 -28.59 -25.30 -6.58
N SER A 125 -29.10 -26.05 -5.61
CA SER A 125 -28.40 -26.29 -4.33
C SER A 125 -27.04 -26.97 -4.53
N PHE A 126 -26.95 -27.85 -5.54
CA PHE A 126 -25.69 -28.45 -5.98
C PHE A 126 -24.69 -27.39 -6.47
N LEU A 127 -25.08 -26.57 -7.45
CA LEU A 127 -24.21 -25.56 -8.04
C LEU A 127 -23.77 -24.51 -7.01
N ARG A 128 -24.64 -24.11 -6.08
CA ARG A 128 -24.28 -23.19 -4.98
C ARG A 128 -23.18 -23.76 -4.10
N THR A 129 -23.26 -25.05 -3.77
CA THR A 129 -22.26 -25.74 -2.95
C THR A 129 -20.92 -25.82 -3.68
N LEU A 130 -20.94 -26.25 -4.95
CA LEU A 130 -19.76 -26.35 -5.80
C LEU A 130 -19.08 -24.99 -6.00
N LEU A 131 -19.83 -23.95 -6.39
CA LEU A 131 -19.28 -22.61 -6.56
C LEU A 131 -18.80 -22.02 -5.23
N GLY A 132 -19.42 -22.38 -4.10
CA GLY A 132 -18.95 -22.06 -2.75
C GLY A 132 -17.55 -22.62 -2.48
N ASN A 133 -17.32 -23.90 -2.79
CA ASN A 133 -16.00 -24.55 -2.65
C ASN A 133 -14.94 -23.90 -3.55
N VAL A 134 -15.30 -23.61 -4.81
CA VAL A 134 -14.40 -22.94 -5.77
C VAL A 134 -14.10 -21.50 -5.35
N LEU A 135 -15.08 -20.80 -4.77
CA LEU A 135 -14.91 -19.46 -4.21
C LEU A 135 -13.96 -19.46 -3.01
N LEU A 136 -14.01 -20.47 -2.12
CA LEU A 136 -13.04 -20.60 -1.04
C LEU A 136 -11.61 -20.73 -1.57
N LEU A 137 -11.41 -21.50 -2.64
CA LEU A 137 -10.12 -21.59 -3.32
C LEU A 137 -9.70 -20.24 -3.91
N ALA A 138 -10.60 -19.52 -4.57
CA ALA A 138 -10.31 -18.19 -5.12
C ALA A 138 -9.87 -17.20 -4.02
N LYS A 139 -10.54 -17.21 -2.86
CA LYS A 139 -10.16 -16.42 -1.68
C LYS A 139 -8.77 -16.81 -1.15
N SER A 140 -8.48 -18.11 -1.07
CA SER A 140 -7.17 -18.61 -0.66
C SER A 140 -6.07 -18.14 -1.62
N ASN A 141 -6.31 -18.21 -2.94
CA ASN A 141 -5.37 -17.75 -3.96
C ASN A 141 -5.14 -16.24 -3.89
N PHE A 142 -6.20 -15.45 -3.67
CA PHE A 142 -6.08 -14.01 -3.44
C PHE A 142 -5.18 -13.71 -2.23
N ASN A 143 -5.47 -14.32 -1.07
CA ASN A 143 -4.66 -14.13 0.14
C ASN A 143 -3.20 -14.54 -0.05
N LYS A 144 -2.96 -15.64 -0.78
CA LYS A 144 -1.62 -16.10 -1.14
C LYS A 144 -0.92 -15.08 -2.04
N CYS A 145 -1.59 -14.52 -3.04
CA CYS A 145 -1.04 -13.49 -3.91
C CYS A 145 -0.62 -12.23 -3.12
N ILE A 146 -1.49 -11.73 -2.23
CA ILE A 146 -1.15 -10.59 -1.36
C ILE A 146 0.06 -10.93 -0.47
N GLY A 147 0.09 -12.12 0.13
CA GLY A 147 1.20 -12.59 0.94
C GLY A 147 2.53 -12.65 0.17
N THR A 148 2.50 -13.16 -1.07
CA THR A 148 3.67 -13.20 -1.96
C THR A 148 4.15 -11.80 -2.30
N MET A 149 3.27 -10.86 -2.67
CA MET A 149 3.67 -9.48 -2.96
C MET A 149 4.29 -8.79 -1.74
N CYS A 150 3.69 -8.94 -0.55
CA CYS A 150 4.28 -8.42 0.70
C CYS A 150 5.68 -8.96 0.94
N LYS A 151 5.85 -10.29 0.80
CA LYS A 151 7.14 -10.95 0.99
C LYS A 151 8.19 -10.46 -0.01
N GLU A 152 7.83 -10.32 -1.29
CA GLU A 152 8.73 -9.78 -2.31
C GLU A 152 9.15 -8.34 -2.01
N ILE A 153 8.25 -7.51 -1.47
CA ILE A 153 8.55 -6.13 -1.07
C ILE A 153 9.51 -6.07 0.13
N GLU A 154 9.35 -6.99 1.07
CA GLU A 154 10.18 -7.08 2.29
C GLU A 154 11.56 -7.68 2.01
N GLU A 155 11.66 -8.65 1.11
CA GLU A 155 12.91 -9.32 0.74
C GLU A 155 13.70 -8.58 -0.36
N ALA A 156 13.06 -7.66 -1.08
CA ALA A 156 13.71 -6.85 -2.09
C ALA A 156 14.79 -5.96 -1.46
N LYS A 157 16.06 -6.28 -1.73
CA LYS A 157 17.18 -5.40 -1.37
C LYS A 157 17.10 -4.11 -2.18
N ALA A 158 17.35 -2.99 -1.51
CA ALA A 158 17.48 -1.70 -2.16
C ALA A 158 18.56 -1.79 -3.26
N PRO A 159 18.27 -1.39 -4.51
CA PRO A 159 19.26 -1.46 -5.57
C PRO A 159 20.45 -0.54 -5.23
N SER A 160 21.64 -1.15 -5.12
CA SER A 160 22.90 -0.50 -4.70
C SER A 160 23.32 0.71 -5.57
N ARG A 161 22.74 0.86 -6.78
CA ARG A 161 23.06 1.92 -7.75
C ARG A 161 21.90 2.89 -8.02
N MET A 162 20.89 2.98 -7.16
CA MET A 162 19.81 3.97 -7.33
C MET A 162 20.39 5.39 -7.34
N ARG A 163 19.99 6.23 -8.29
CA ARG A 163 20.31 7.67 -8.35
C ARG A 163 19.06 8.48 -7.97
N GLY A 164 18.52 8.26 -6.78
CA GLY A 164 17.20 8.79 -6.43
C GLY A 164 16.06 8.14 -7.22
N GLY A 165 14.83 8.58 -6.98
CA GLY A 165 13.63 8.14 -7.70
C GLY A 165 12.71 7.18 -6.95
N ILE A 166 11.60 6.86 -7.63
CA ILE A 166 10.53 6.02 -7.09
C ILE A 166 10.97 4.56 -7.04
N LEU A 167 10.79 3.95 -5.87
CA LEU A 167 11.17 2.58 -5.61
C LEU A 167 10.23 1.62 -6.36
N PRO A 168 10.74 0.48 -6.87
CA PRO A 168 9.90 -0.51 -7.55
C PRO A 168 8.74 -1.03 -6.69
N CYS A 169 8.92 -1.11 -5.36
CA CYS A 169 7.84 -1.52 -4.45
C CYS A 169 6.68 -0.50 -4.41
N VAL A 170 6.97 0.78 -4.62
CA VAL A 170 5.96 1.85 -4.69
C VAL A 170 5.18 1.75 -6.00
N SER A 171 5.86 1.62 -7.14
CA SER A 171 5.20 1.44 -8.45
C SER A 171 4.31 0.20 -8.47
N ARG A 172 4.79 -0.94 -7.95
CA ARG A 172 3.98 -2.17 -7.82
C ARG A 172 2.74 -1.98 -6.95
N PHE A 173 2.86 -1.21 -5.86
CA PHE A 173 1.70 -0.89 -5.04
C PHE A 173 0.67 -0.03 -5.78
N GLN A 174 1.12 0.95 -6.56
CA GLN A 174 0.23 1.76 -7.38
C GLN A 174 -0.50 0.94 -8.44
N GLU A 175 0.22 0.05 -9.13
CA GLU A 175 -0.36 -0.89 -10.09
C GLU A 175 -1.42 -1.77 -9.43
N PHE A 176 -1.10 -2.35 -8.28
CA PHE A 176 -2.06 -3.15 -7.51
C PHE A 176 -3.31 -2.35 -7.15
N VAL A 177 -3.14 -1.16 -6.56
CA VAL A 177 -4.26 -0.32 -6.14
C VAL A 177 -5.12 0.07 -7.34
N ALA A 178 -4.51 0.58 -8.42
CA ALA A 178 -5.22 0.99 -9.62
C ALA A 178 -5.98 -0.18 -10.27
N PHE A 179 -5.35 -1.35 -10.36
CA PHE A 179 -6.00 -2.54 -10.90
C PHE A 179 -7.13 -3.03 -9.99
N SER A 180 -6.93 -3.01 -8.68
CA SER A 180 -7.93 -3.48 -7.71
C SER A 180 -9.19 -2.61 -7.70
N GLU A 181 -9.05 -1.28 -7.76
CA GLU A 181 -10.16 -0.34 -7.86
C GLU A 181 -10.99 -0.58 -9.13
N GLU A 182 -10.34 -0.78 -10.28
CA GLU A 182 -11.04 -1.06 -11.53
C GLU A 182 -11.83 -2.37 -11.46
N VAL A 183 -11.24 -3.42 -10.89
CA VAL A 183 -11.86 -4.74 -10.78
C VAL A 183 -13.01 -4.77 -9.76
N PHE A 184 -12.89 -4.03 -8.66
CA PHE A 184 -13.87 -4.01 -7.57
C PHE A 184 -14.92 -2.89 -7.68
N ARG A 185 -14.84 -2.02 -8.70
CA ARG A 185 -15.77 -0.90 -8.92
C ARG A 185 -17.26 -1.27 -8.79
N THR A 186 -17.65 -2.47 -9.21
CA THR A 186 -19.05 -2.96 -9.13
C THR A 186 -19.30 -3.95 -8.00
N SER A 187 -18.26 -4.32 -7.24
CA SER A 187 -18.31 -5.33 -6.20
C SER A 187 -18.89 -4.77 -4.90
N ARG A 188 -19.65 -5.59 -4.17
CA ARG A 188 -20.11 -5.24 -2.81
C ARG A 188 -19.12 -5.65 -1.72
N ARG A 189 -17.96 -6.23 -2.07
CA ARG A 189 -17.01 -6.83 -1.11
C ARG A 189 -15.73 -6.03 -0.93
N TRP A 190 -15.87 -4.77 -0.55
CA TRP A 190 -14.76 -3.86 -0.29
C TRP A 190 -13.91 -4.27 0.92
N GLY A 191 -14.51 -4.87 1.97
CA GLY A 191 -13.80 -5.13 3.23
C GLY A 191 -12.59 -6.09 3.13
N GLU A 192 -12.60 -7.07 2.23
CA GLU A 192 -11.43 -7.95 2.04
C GLU A 192 -10.35 -7.28 1.19
N LEU A 193 -10.76 -6.43 0.24
CA LEU A 193 -9.84 -5.60 -0.54
C LEU A 193 -9.16 -4.55 0.36
N ASP A 194 -9.92 -3.89 1.24
CA ASP A 194 -9.41 -2.89 2.17
C ASP A 194 -8.29 -3.47 3.04
N LYS A 195 -8.49 -4.67 3.59
CA LYS A 195 -7.47 -5.38 4.38
C LYS A 195 -6.22 -5.67 3.56
N ALA A 196 -6.39 -6.10 2.30
CA ALA A 196 -5.27 -6.39 1.41
C ALA A 196 -4.49 -5.12 1.02
N GLN A 197 -5.19 -4.04 0.66
CA GLN A 197 -4.61 -2.73 0.35
C GLN A 197 -3.83 -2.17 1.55
N LEU A 198 -4.42 -2.23 2.75
CA LEU A 198 -3.76 -1.81 3.99
C LEU A 198 -2.52 -2.63 4.33
N ARG A 199 -2.59 -3.96 4.15
CA ARG A 199 -1.46 -4.86 4.39
C ARG A 199 -0.32 -4.56 3.43
N LEU A 200 -0.61 -4.44 2.13
CA LEU A 200 0.39 -4.15 1.11
C LEU A 200 1.02 -2.76 1.33
N ALA A 201 0.21 -1.74 1.60
CA ALA A 201 0.68 -0.41 1.96
C ALA A 201 1.62 -0.46 3.19
N SER A 202 1.29 -1.26 4.20
CA SER A 202 2.14 -1.41 5.38
C SER A 202 3.49 -2.05 5.06
N SER A 203 3.53 -3.08 4.21
CA SER A 203 4.80 -3.68 3.75
C SER A 203 5.64 -2.68 2.94
N VAL A 204 5.02 -1.87 2.07
CA VAL A 204 5.73 -0.80 1.33
C VAL A 204 6.34 0.22 2.27
N PHE A 205 5.58 0.71 3.26
CA PHE A 205 6.08 1.70 4.21
C PHE A 205 7.23 1.14 5.05
N SER A 206 7.14 -0.12 5.46
CA SER A 206 8.21 -0.80 6.19
C SER A 206 9.46 -0.97 5.32
N SER A 207 9.29 -1.33 4.04
CA SER A 207 10.39 -1.46 3.07
C SER A 207 11.10 -0.11 2.86
N ILE A 208 10.35 0.99 2.70
CA ILE A 208 10.92 2.35 2.61
C ILE A 208 11.67 2.69 3.90
N LYS A 209 11.08 2.48 5.09
CA LYS A 209 11.74 2.74 6.38
C LYS A 209 13.01 1.91 6.57
N GLY A 210 13.05 0.70 6.01
CA GLY A 210 14.22 -0.17 6.00
C GLY A 210 15.44 0.42 5.30
N LEU A 211 15.29 1.47 4.47
CA LEU A 211 16.43 2.13 3.84
C LEU A 211 17.30 2.88 4.85
N SER A 212 16.78 3.26 6.03
CA SER A 212 17.56 3.98 7.06
C SER A 212 18.75 3.17 7.58
N SER A 213 18.66 1.84 7.55
CA SER A 213 19.74 0.94 7.96
C SER A 213 20.61 0.48 6.78
N ALA A 214 20.27 0.86 5.55
CA ALA A 214 21.04 0.52 4.37
C ALA A 214 22.18 1.53 4.19
N ASN A 215 23.43 1.04 4.11
CA ASN A 215 24.61 1.84 3.77
C ASN A 215 24.60 2.23 2.28
N LEU A 216 23.62 3.05 1.88
CA LEU A 216 23.48 3.54 0.52
C LEU A 216 24.48 4.67 0.26
N ARG A 217 24.99 4.74 -0.97
CA ARG A 217 25.80 5.88 -1.45
C ARG A 217 24.96 7.14 -1.72
N VAL A 218 23.64 7.05 -1.55
CA VAL A 218 22.67 8.12 -1.83
C VAL A 218 22.08 8.61 -0.52
N ASN A 219 21.68 9.88 -0.49
CA ASN A 219 20.99 10.45 0.65
C ASN A 219 19.65 9.72 0.89
N THR A 220 19.59 8.95 1.97
CA THR A 220 18.42 8.14 2.31
C THR A 220 17.19 8.99 2.66
N ASP A 221 17.36 10.11 3.37
CA ASP A 221 16.23 10.98 3.73
C ASP A 221 15.55 11.56 2.49
N MET A 222 16.32 11.95 1.48
CA MET A 222 15.77 12.48 0.23
C MET A 222 15.03 11.39 -0.57
N VAL A 223 15.56 10.16 -0.63
CA VAL A 223 14.86 9.03 -1.27
C VAL A 223 13.56 8.71 -0.54
N MET A 224 13.59 8.67 0.79
CA MET A 224 12.39 8.45 1.60
C MET A 224 11.37 9.57 1.41
N MET A 225 11.81 10.82 1.44
CA MET A 225 10.98 12.01 1.24
C MET A 225 10.25 11.94 -0.10
N GLU A 226 10.98 11.67 -1.19
CA GLU A 226 10.44 11.57 -2.55
C GLU A 226 9.42 10.42 -2.67
N ASN A 227 9.75 9.24 -2.15
CA ASN A 227 8.85 8.09 -2.20
C ASN A 227 7.58 8.27 -1.37
N PHE A 228 7.68 8.85 -0.17
CA PHE A 228 6.51 9.18 0.64
C PHE A 228 5.67 10.30 0.02
N HIS A 229 6.30 11.29 -0.61
CA HIS A 229 5.60 12.33 -1.35
C HIS A 229 4.78 11.73 -2.50
N HIS A 230 5.41 10.87 -3.30
CA HIS A 230 4.77 10.21 -4.42
C HIS A 230 3.59 9.32 -3.99
N ILE A 231 3.75 8.54 -2.91
CA ILE A 231 2.64 7.77 -2.33
C ILE A 231 1.50 8.70 -1.90
N HIS A 232 1.79 9.81 -1.23
CA HIS A 232 0.78 10.76 -0.81
C HIS A 232 -0.01 11.31 -2.00
N ASN A 233 0.67 11.75 -3.06
CA ASN A 233 0.04 12.29 -4.26
C ASN A 233 -0.85 11.25 -4.95
N PHE A 234 -0.35 10.02 -5.09
CA PHE A 234 -1.13 8.91 -5.64
C PHE A 234 -2.39 8.63 -4.82
N LEU A 235 -2.28 8.57 -3.48
CA LEU A 235 -3.43 8.32 -2.61
C LEU A 235 -4.44 9.48 -2.61
N CYS A 236 -3.97 10.73 -2.75
CA CYS A 236 -4.85 11.88 -2.97
C CYS A 236 -5.66 11.76 -4.27
N GLN A 237 -5.02 11.30 -5.35
CA GLN A 237 -5.69 11.12 -6.64
C GLN A 237 -6.70 9.97 -6.62
N LYS A 238 -6.40 8.87 -5.92
CA LYS A 238 -7.28 7.68 -5.86
C LYS A 238 -8.43 7.83 -4.86
N ASN A 239 -8.24 8.60 -3.78
CA ASN A 239 -9.26 8.87 -2.76
C ASN A 239 -9.93 7.60 -2.18
N ILE A 240 -9.09 6.66 -1.69
CA ILE A 240 -9.54 5.36 -1.17
C ILE A 240 -9.73 5.45 0.36
N PRO A 241 -10.94 5.27 0.90
CA PRO A 241 -11.24 5.51 2.31
C PRO A 241 -10.38 4.70 3.30
N CYS A 242 -10.15 3.42 3.02
CA CYS A 242 -9.36 2.57 3.91
C CYS A 242 -7.88 2.99 3.99
N LEU A 243 -7.37 3.70 2.98
CA LEU A 243 -5.99 4.16 2.91
C LEU A 243 -5.78 5.59 3.45
N GLU A 244 -6.82 6.26 3.96
CA GLU A 244 -6.71 7.62 4.51
C GLU A 244 -5.71 7.74 5.66
N GLY A 245 -5.61 6.71 6.51
CA GLY A 245 -4.57 6.63 7.54
C GLY A 245 -3.16 6.63 6.93
N LYS A 246 -2.96 5.86 5.86
CA LYS A 246 -1.68 5.76 5.14
C LYS A 246 -1.37 7.03 4.35
N LYS A 247 -2.37 7.71 3.80
CA LYS A 247 -2.22 9.02 3.16
C LYS A 247 -1.67 10.06 4.15
N ARG A 248 -2.25 10.13 5.36
CA ARG A 248 -1.76 11.02 6.42
C ARG A 248 -0.34 10.64 6.88
N GLU A 249 -0.08 9.34 7.05
CA GLU A 249 1.27 8.84 7.40
C GLU A 249 2.30 9.23 6.33
N ALA A 250 2.00 9.05 5.04
CA ALA A 250 2.88 9.43 3.93
C ALA A 250 3.21 10.93 3.93
N LYS A 251 2.19 11.80 4.07
CA LYS A 251 2.38 13.25 4.16
C LYS A 251 3.30 13.63 5.33
N GLN A 252 3.08 13.01 6.49
CA GLN A 252 3.87 13.29 7.68
C GLN A 252 5.32 12.84 7.50
N ARG A 253 5.54 11.62 7.02
CA ARG A 253 6.89 11.07 6.79
C ARG A 253 7.65 11.83 5.73
N SER A 254 6.99 12.24 4.65
CA SER A 254 7.61 13.08 3.61
C SER A 254 8.13 14.39 4.21
N ARG A 255 7.34 15.07 5.05
CA ARG A 255 7.79 16.27 5.77
C ARG A 255 8.94 16.01 6.73
N GLU A 256 8.83 14.97 7.58
CA GLU A 256 9.89 14.66 8.55
C GLU A 256 11.25 14.41 7.88
N HIS A 257 11.25 13.69 6.76
CA HIS A 257 12.48 13.43 6.02
C HIS A 257 12.94 14.66 5.22
N MET A 258 12.03 15.50 4.73
CA MET A 258 12.37 16.81 4.17
C MET A 258 13.09 17.67 5.21
N GLU A 259 12.52 17.84 6.40
CA GLU A 259 13.09 18.62 7.49
C GLU A 259 14.46 18.08 7.90
N LYS A 260 14.60 16.76 8.08
CA LYS A 260 15.90 16.13 8.36
C LYS A 260 16.94 16.39 7.28
N PHE A 261 16.54 16.25 6.02
CA PHE A 261 17.40 16.53 4.87
C PHE A 261 17.87 17.99 4.88
N VAL A 262 16.91 18.92 5.03
CA VAL A 262 17.13 20.36 5.05
C VAL A 262 18.08 20.74 6.19
N THR A 263 17.79 20.32 7.43
CA THR A 263 18.63 20.62 8.61
C THR A 263 20.04 20.04 8.48
N THR A 264 20.18 18.80 8.00
CA THR A 264 21.50 18.15 7.86
C THR A 264 22.36 18.82 6.77
N TYR A 265 21.76 19.22 5.66
CA TYR A 265 22.51 19.75 4.50
C TYR A 265 22.68 21.28 4.54
N LEU A 266 21.75 22.03 5.12
CA LEU A 266 21.95 23.45 5.44
C LEU A 266 22.96 23.67 6.56
N GLY A 267 23.15 22.67 7.42
CA GLY A 267 24.25 22.67 8.38
C GLY A 267 25.62 22.84 7.71
N GLN A 268 25.80 22.37 6.47
CA GLN A 268 27.11 22.35 5.80
C GLN A 268 27.61 23.72 5.31
N PRO A 269 26.83 24.55 4.59
CA PRO A 269 27.28 25.88 4.16
C PRO A 269 27.79 26.79 5.27
N LEU A 270 27.23 26.69 6.48
CA LEU A 270 27.56 27.51 7.64
C LEU A 270 28.04 26.67 8.84
N GLU A 271 28.66 25.52 8.61
CA GLU A 271 28.95 24.52 9.64
C GLU A 271 29.71 25.08 10.85
N GLY A 272 30.73 25.90 10.62
CA GLY A 272 31.51 26.53 11.68
C GLY A 272 30.74 27.60 12.46
N LEU A 273 29.86 28.36 11.80
CA LEU A 273 28.96 29.32 12.47
C LEU A 273 27.93 28.57 13.31
N ASN A 274 27.32 27.52 12.75
CA ASN A 274 26.40 26.62 13.46
C ASN A 274 27.07 26.05 14.72
N HIS A 275 28.29 25.49 14.60
CA HIS A 275 29.00 24.93 15.74
C HIS A 275 29.31 25.96 16.83
N PHE A 276 29.73 27.17 16.43
CA PHE A 276 30.01 28.26 17.36
C PHE A 276 28.76 28.67 18.15
N PHE A 277 27.64 28.93 17.44
CA PHE A 277 26.40 29.38 18.07
C PHE A 277 25.66 28.28 18.83
N GLU A 278 25.74 27.01 18.43
CA GLU A 278 25.28 25.89 19.26
C GLU A 278 26.07 25.83 20.58
N GLY A 279 27.38 26.09 20.55
CA GLY A 279 28.20 26.23 21.73
C GLY A 279 27.77 27.39 22.65
N VAL A 280 27.43 28.54 22.06
CA VAL A 280 26.86 29.69 22.79
C VAL A 280 25.53 29.32 23.44
N LYS A 281 24.60 28.72 22.70
CA LYS A 281 23.30 28.27 23.23
C LYS A 281 23.47 27.28 24.38
N ALA A 282 24.41 26.34 24.26
CA ALA A 282 24.71 25.38 25.32
C ALA A 282 25.20 26.07 26.61
N ARG A 283 25.96 27.17 26.49
CA ARG A 283 26.39 27.97 27.65
C ARG A 283 25.25 28.77 28.28
N LEU A 284 24.39 29.37 27.47
CA LEU A 284 23.17 30.03 27.95
C LEU A 284 22.28 29.04 28.70
N ALA A 285 22.10 27.83 28.16
CA ALA A 285 21.34 26.76 28.82
C ALA A 285 21.97 26.27 30.14
N GLN A 286 23.28 26.44 30.31
CA GLN A 286 23.99 26.18 31.58
C GLN A 286 23.85 27.32 32.61
N GLY A 287 23.08 28.38 32.29
CA GLY A 287 22.80 29.50 33.19
C GLY A 287 23.79 30.66 33.08
N VAL A 288 24.67 30.66 32.07
CA VAL A 288 25.54 31.81 31.78
C VAL A 288 24.67 32.94 31.27
N LYS A 289 24.83 34.15 31.82
CA LYS A 289 24.09 35.33 31.34
C LYS A 289 24.55 35.74 29.95
N GLU A 290 23.66 36.30 29.14
CA GLU A 290 23.96 36.75 27.77
C GLU A 290 25.17 37.70 27.73
N GLU A 291 25.24 38.64 28.66
CA GLU A 291 26.34 39.60 28.81
C GLU A 291 27.71 38.93 29.11
N GLU A 292 27.67 37.77 29.76
CA GLU A 292 28.85 37.06 30.24
C GLU A 292 29.46 36.12 29.17
N VAL A 293 28.69 35.77 28.14
CA VAL A 293 29.14 34.87 27.05
C VAL A 293 30.41 35.41 26.40
N SER A 294 30.46 36.72 26.14
CA SER A 294 31.58 37.36 25.44
C SER A 294 32.92 37.32 26.19
N PHE A 295 32.91 37.01 27.49
CA PHE A 295 34.11 36.82 28.31
C PHE A 295 34.59 35.36 28.34
N GLN A 296 33.81 34.40 27.84
CA GLN A 296 34.26 33.02 27.73
C GLN A 296 35.29 32.89 26.61
N LEU A 297 36.47 32.34 26.92
CA LEU A 297 37.58 32.24 25.99
C LEU A 297 37.19 31.60 24.65
N ALA A 298 36.41 30.52 24.68
CA ALA A 298 35.94 29.78 23.51
C ALA A 298 34.85 30.51 22.69
N TYR A 299 34.17 31.49 23.28
CA TYR A 299 33.07 32.24 22.68
C TYR A 299 33.30 33.75 22.80
N SER A 300 34.56 34.16 22.74
CA SER A 300 34.94 35.57 22.88
C SER A 300 34.61 36.37 21.62
N LYS A 301 34.55 37.70 21.74
CA LYS A 301 34.39 38.62 20.60
C LYS A 301 35.43 38.36 19.49
N GLN A 302 36.66 38.03 19.89
CA GLN A 302 37.73 37.73 18.93
C GLN A 302 37.47 36.42 18.19
N GLU A 303 36.99 35.39 18.89
CA GLU A 303 36.71 34.09 18.28
C GLU A 303 35.50 34.18 17.35
N LEU A 304 34.45 34.92 17.73
CA LEU A 304 33.32 35.21 16.85
C LEU A 304 33.77 35.87 15.53
N ARG A 305 34.64 36.90 15.59
CA ARG A 305 35.19 37.55 14.38
C ARG A 305 35.92 36.56 13.47
N LYS A 306 36.78 35.71 14.04
CA LYS A 306 37.50 34.67 13.27
C LYS A 306 36.57 33.66 12.60
N VAL A 307 35.44 33.32 13.23
CA VAL A 307 34.46 32.42 12.65
C VAL A 307 33.73 33.11 11.49
N ILE A 308 33.28 34.36 11.67
CA ILE A 308 32.59 35.13 10.63
C ILE A 308 33.48 35.38 9.41
N GLU A 309 34.77 35.66 9.59
CA GLU A 309 35.74 35.88 8.49
C GLU A 309 35.85 34.69 7.52
N LYS A 310 35.46 33.47 7.95
CA LYS A 310 35.46 32.28 7.09
C LYS A 310 34.25 32.21 6.15
N TYR A 311 33.23 33.04 6.35
CA TYR A 311 31.98 33.01 5.60
C TYR A 311 31.67 34.36 4.92
N PRO A 312 32.56 34.87 4.05
CA PRO A 312 32.24 36.05 3.27
C PRO A 312 31.07 35.75 2.32
N GLY A 313 30.27 36.76 1.96
CA GLY A 313 29.03 36.57 1.19
C GLY A 313 29.21 35.78 -0.13
N LYS A 314 30.37 35.95 -0.79
CA LYS A 314 30.72 35.22 -2.02
C LYS A 314 30.90 33.71 -1.81
N GLU A 315 31.49 33.30 -0.69
CA GLU A 315 31.69 31.88 -0.36
C GLU A 315 30.38 31.24 0.05
N VAL A 316 29.54 31.96 0.79
CA VAL A 316 28.16 31.51 1.12
C VAL A 316 27.36 31.27 -0.16
N LYS A 317 27.39 32.21 -1.12
CA LYS A 317 26.73 32.03 -2.42
C LYS A 317 27.24 30.79 -3.18
N ARG A 318 28.55 30.58 -3.25
CA ARG A 318 29.16 29.40 -3.89
C ARG A 318 28.77 28.09 -3.21
N ALA A 319 28.67 28.09 -1.88
CA ALA A 319 28.21 26.93 -1.12
C ALA A 319 26.74 26.61 -1.44
N LEU A 320 25.87 27.62 -1.52
CA LEU A 320 24.47 27.49 -1.94
C LEU A 320 24.33 26.97 -3.38
N GLU A 321 25.11 27.48 -4.34
CA GLU A 321 25.14 26.99 -5.74
C GLU A 321 25.56 25.51 -5.83
N THR A 322 26.51 25.10 -4.99
CA THR A 322 26.96 23.70 -4.92
C THR A 322 25.89 22.80 -4.32
N LEU A 323 25.19 23.31 -3.30
CA LEU A 323 24.08 22.61 -2.66
C LEU A 323 22.90 22.43 -3.62
N TYR A 324 22.52 23.48 -4.35
CA TYR A 324 21.49 23.42 -5.40
C TYR A 324 21.80 22.33 -6.42
N ARG A 325 23.04 22.32 -6.97
CA ARG A 325 23.47 21.29 -7.93
C ARG A 325 23.46 19.89 -7.35
N LYS A 326 23.80 19.73 -6.06
CA LYS A 326 23.68 18.44 -5.36
C LYS A 326 22.22 18.02 -5.28
N ILE A 327 21.31 18.88 -4.85
CA ILE A 327 19.87 18.56 -4.74
C ILE A 327 19.32 18.15 -6.12
N HIS A 328 19.58 18.97 -7.15
CA HIS A 328 19.14 18.70 -8.52
C HIS A 328 19.64 17.36 -9.08
N LYS A 329 20.87 16.96 -8.76
CA LYS A 329 21.44 15.68 -9.22
C LYS A 329 20.79 14.45 -8.56
N HIS A 330 20.29 14.61 -7.33
CA HIS A 330 19.83 13.49 -6.53
C HIS A 330 18.30 13.32 -6.58
N LEU A 331 17.53 14.41 -6.72
CA LEU A 331 16.08 14.33 -6.93
C LEU A 331 15.75 13.80 -8.31
N SER A 332 14.70 12.99 -8.44
CA SER A 332 14.19 12.62 -9.75
C SER A 332 13.33 13.75 -10.33
N PRO A 333 13.21 13.83 -11.66
CA PRO A 333 12.38 14.82 -12.33
C PRO A 333 10.87 14.51 -12.23
N GLU A 334 10.47 13.32 -11.80
CA GLU A 334 9.06 12.86 -11.90
C GLU A 334 8.09 13.70 -11.06
N GLU A 335 8.49 14.12 -9.86
CA GLU A 335 7.63 14.85 -8.93
C GLU A 335 7.89 16.37 -8.89
N ASN A 336 8.83 16.89 -9.68
CA ASN A 336 9.23 18.31 -9.68
C ASN A 336 9.44 18.88 -8.26
N LEU A 337 10.09 18.11 -7.38
CA LEU A 337 10.28 18.49 -5.96
C LEU A 337 11.37 19.54 -5.74
N LEU A 338 12.20 19.81 -6.74
CA LEU A 338 13.32 20.74 -6.62
C LEU A 338 12.90 22.12 -6.09
N PRO A 339 11.87 22.81 -6.64
CA PRO A 339 11.47 24.12 -6.14
C PRO A 339 10.95 24.06 -4.70
N VAL A 340 10.23 23.01 -4.34
CA VAL A 340 9.68 22.82 -2.99
C VAL A 340 10.79 22.62 -1.97
N VAL A 341 11.75 21.74 -2.29
CA VAL A 341 12.93 21.49 -1.46
C VAL A 341 13.76 22.76 -1.36
N TRP A 342 14.00 23.45 -2.47
CA TRP A 342 14.81 24.66 -2.50
C TRP A 342 14.17 25.81 -1.69
N GLN A 343 12.85 25.97 -1.75
CA GLN A 343 12.13 26.92 -0.91
C GLN A 343 12.22 26.56 0.58
N ALA A 344 12.13 25.27 0.93
CA ALA A 344 12.34 24.84 2.31
C ALA A 344 13.79 25.12 2.77
N MET A 345 14.77 24.96 1.88
CA MET A 345 16.17 25.31 2.14
C MET A 345 16.34 26.81 2.40
N GLU A 346 15.70 27.65 1.58
CA GLU A 346 15.70 29.10 1.76
C GLU A 346 15.12 29.51 3.12
N GLN A 347 13.94 28.98 3.47
CA GLN A 347 13.27 29.30 4.74
C GLN A 347 14.10 28.92 5.96
N GLU A 348 14.72 27.74 5.95
CA GLU A 348 15.54 27.30 7.08
C GLU A 348 16.87 28.06 7.15
N PHE A 349 17.47 28.45 6.01
CA PHE A 349 18.65 29.32 6.02
C PHE A 349 18.31 30.70 6.59
N ILE A 350 17.17 31.29 6.17
CA ILE A 350 16.65 32.56 6.73
C ILE A 350 16.45 32.44 8.25
N ARG A 351 15.90 31.32 8.71
CA ARG A 351 15.70 31.05 10.15
C ARG A 351 17.04 31.02 10.90
N GLN A 352 18.04 30.29 10.39
CA GLN A 352 19.37 30.22 11.01
C GLN A 352 20.07 31.57 11.03
N TYR A 353 19.99 32.34 9.93
CA TYR A 353 20.56 33.68 9.86
C TYR A 353 19.97 34.60 10.93
N ARG A 354 18.64 34.62 11.08
CA ARG A 354 17.97 35.42 12.10
C ARG A 354 18.40 35.02 13.51
N GLU A 355 18.51 33.72 13.77
CA GLU A 355 18.96 33.21 15.06
C GLU A 355 20.41 33.63 15.38
N PHE A 356 21.29 33.67 14.38
CA PHE A 356 22.65 34.20 14.56
C PHE A 356 22.66 35.70 14.86
N GLU A 357 21.91 36.50 14.10
CA GLU A 357 21.80 37.94 14.33
C GLU A 357 21.23 38.25 15.73
N GLU A 358 20.21 37.52 16.17
CA GLU A 358 19.67 37.63 17.53
C GLU A 358 20.74 37.30 18.58
N LEU A 359 21.47 36.19 18.44
CA LEU A 359 22.54 35.82 19.38
C LEU A 359 23.70 36.83 19.38
N ILE A 360 24.05 37.40 18.23
CA ILE A 360 25.05 38.47 18.13
C ILE A 360 24.57 39.71 18.88
N GLN A 361 23.31 40.10 18.67
CA GLN A 361 22.71 41.27 19.30
C GLN A 361 22.65 41.13 20.83
N HIS A 362 22.27 39.96 21.33
CA HIS A 362 22.10 39.69 22.76
C HIS A 362 23.44 39.44 23.48
N CYS A 363 24.29 38.55 22.94
CA CYS A 363 25.50 38.11 23.63
C CYS A 363 26.74 38.99 23.35
N TYR A 364 26.69 39.82 22.30
CA TYR A 364 27.84 40.61 21.83
C TYR A 364 27.45 42.09 21.58
N ALA A 365 26.46 42.59 22.30
CA ALA A 365 26.01 43.98 22.23
C ALA A 365 27.18 44.99 22.30
N GLY A 366 27.11 46.06 21.49
CA GLY A 366 28.11 47.13 21.44
C GLY A 366 29.48 46.73 20.87
N SER A 367 29.63 45.52 20.33
CA SER A 367 30.90 45.05 19.73
C SER A 367 31.10 45.47 18.27
N GLY A 368 30.04 45.95 17.61
CA GLY A 368 30.04 46.27 16.18
C GLY A 368 30.28 45.06 15.27
N ILE A 369 30.12 43.84 15.79
CA ILE A 369 30.25 42.61 15.02
C ILE A 369 28.92 42.34 14.32
N ALA A 370 28.98 42.06 13.03
CA ALA A 370 27.86 41.64 12.20
C ALA A 370 28.34 40.62 11.16
N LEU A 371 27.42 39.87 10.55
CA LEU A 371 27.76 39.01 9.42
C LEU A 371 28.13 39.84 8.19
N ASP A 372 28.99 39.29 7.31
CA ASP A 372 29.50 39.97 6.09
C ASP A 372 28.42 40.15 5.00
N PHE A 373 27.23 39.58 5.20
CA PHE A 373 26.12 39.63 4.26
C PHE A 373 24.81 39.94 4.98
N THR A 374 23.92 40.61 4.27
CA THR A 374 22.60 41.01 4.78
C THR A 374 21.51 40.01 4.41
N MET A 375 20.33 40.16 5.00
CA MET A 375 19.14 39.43 4.57
C MET A 375 18.79 39.70 3.09
N GLU A 376 19.01 40.91 2.59
CA GLU A 376 18.75 41.25 1.18
C GLU A 376 19.71 40.52 0.24
N ASP A 377 21.00 40.47 0.60
CA ASP A 377 21.99 39.70 -0.13
C ASP A 377 21.63 38.22 -0.18
N LEU A 378 21.17 37.67 0.95
CA LEU A 378 20.72 36.28 1.04
C LEU A 378 19.58 35.97 0.06
N LEU A 379 18.52 36.77 0.10
CA LEU A 379 17.37 36.61 -0.81
C LEU A 379 17.81 36.75 -2.28
N SER A 380 18.74 37.68 -2.56
CA SER A 380 19.36 37.83 -3.88
C SER A 380 20.13 36.58 -4.31
N TYR A 381 20.87 35.93 -3.40
CA TYR A 381 21.58 34.68 -3.69
C TYR A 381 20.61 33.58 -4.12
N PHE A 382 19.59 33.28 -3.31
CA PHE A 382 18.59 32.24 -3.61
C PHE A 382 17.85 32.52 -4.92
N ASN A 383 17.45 33.77 -5.17
CA ASN A 383 16.81 34.17 -6.42
C ASN A 383 17.75 33.98 -7.62
N SER A 384 18.99 34.47 -7.53
CA SER A 384 19.97 34.34 -8.61
C SER A 384 20.29 32.89 -8.97
N ILE A 385 20.37 32.00 -7.98
CA ILE A 385 20.61 30.57 -8.19
C ILE A 385 19.43 29.92 -8.92
N THR A 386 18.21 30.31 -8.54
CA THR A 386 16.97 29.80 -9.14
C THR A 386 16.77 30.30 -10.57
N VAL A 387 17.14 31.55 -10.88
CA VAL A 387 17.02 32.11 -12.24
C VAL A 387 18.12 31.58 -13.18
N SER A 388 19.27 31.21 -12.65
CA SER A 388 20.42 30.76 -13.43
C SER A 388 20.39 29.27 -13.83
N ASN A 389 19.40 28.51 -13.35
CA ASN A 389 19.20 27.08 -13.62
C ASN A 389 17.74 26.81 -13.99
#